data_AF-A0A0F9K967-F1
#
_entry.id   AF-A0A0F9K967-F1
#
_cell.length_a   1.000
_cell.length_b   1.000
_cell.length_c   1.000
_cell.angle_alpha   90.00
_cell.angle_beta   90.00
_cell.angle_gamma   90.00
#
_symmetry.space_group_name_H-M   'P 1'
#
loop_
_entity.id
_entity.type
_entity.pdbx_description
1 polymer ?
#
loop_
_entity_poly.entity_id
_entity_poly.type
_entity_poly.pdbx_seq_one_letter_code
_entity_poly.pdbx_strand_id
1 'polypeptide(L)'
;LFEELDKGDLIVYTDKGVLVINGYSDNRDRKYIKILCDDLKTGDTLLKSLEDLKIDLFIKIKRTNPLKEVLETNGFKFFKNRGKEVLMIKHKSKE
;
A
#
# COMPACT_ATOMS: atom_id res chain seq x y z
N LEU A 1 -3.37 10.04 12.15
CA LEU A 1 -3.29 9.16 10.95
C LEU A 1 -2.87 9.92 9.69
N PHE A 2 -3.28 11.19 9.55
CA PHE A 2 -3.09 11.98 8.31
C PHE A 2 -2.02 13.06 8.37
N GLU A 3 -1.24 13.17 9.46
CA GLU A 3 -0.18 14.19 9.61
C GLU A 3 0.93 14.08 8.56
N GLU A 4 1.06 12.91 7.91
CA GLU A 4 2.03 12.69 6.85
C GLU A 4 1.43 12.90 5.44
N LEU A 5 0.13 13.19 5.31
CA LEU A 5 -0.49 13.38 4.01
C LEU A 5 -0.36 14.80 3.51
N ASP A 6 0.12 14.91 2.29
CA ASP A 6 0.28 16.18 1.60
C ASP A 6 -0.87 16.39 0.60
N LYS A 7 -1.19 17.65 0.31
CA LYS A 7 -2.24 17.99 -0.66
C LYS A 7 -1.87 17.43 -2.02
N GLY A 8 -2.69 16.51 -2.54
CA GLY A 8 -2.46 15.84 -3.83
C GLY A 8 -2.10 14.36 -3.70
N ASP A 9 -1.93 13.84 -2.49
CA ASP A 9 -1.88 12.40 -2.24
C ASP A 9 -3.22 11.72 -2.59
N LEU A 10 -3.15 10.44 -2.96
CA LEU A 10 -4.31 9.68 -3.42
C LEU A 10 -4.91 8.87 -2.28
N ILE A 11 -6.24 8.91 -2.16
CA ILE A 11 -6.99 8.17 -1.16
C ILE A 11 -8.03 7.31 -1.86
N VAL A 12 -8.08 6.03 -1.50
CA VAL A 12 -9.17 5.11 -1.85
C VAL A 12 -9.87 4.70 -0.56
N TYR A 13 -11.19 4.73 -0.54
CA TYR A 13 -11.95 4.37 0.65
C TYR A 13 -13.18 3.54 0.30
N THR A 14 -13.62 2.80 1.32
CA THR A 14 -14.88 2.06 1.40
C THR A 14 -15.49 2.32 2.77
N ASP A 15 -16.71 1.84 3.02
CA ASP A 15 -17.35 1.97 4.34
C ASP A 15 -16.55 1.29 5.48
N LYS A 16 -15.66 0.34 5.16
CA LYS A 16 -14.94 -0.52 6.12
C LYS A 16 -13.43 -0.34 6.11
N GLY A 17 -12.93 0.63 5.37
CA GLY A 17 -11.49 0.82 5.26
C GLY A 17 -11.05 1.91 4.31
N VAL A 18 -9.80 2.32 4.48
CA VAL A 18 -9.12 3.36 3.72
C VAL A 18 -7.72 2.90 3.34
N LEU A 19 -7.33 3.21 2.12
CA LEU A 19 -5.99 3.09 1.61
C LEU A 19 -5.51 4.48 1.19
N VAL A 20 -4.30 4.83 1.61
CA VAL A 20 -3.68 6.09 1.21
C VAL A 20 -2.35 5.83 0.52
N ILE A 21 -2.12 6.55 -0.58
CA ILE A 21 -0.85 6.58 -1.31
C ILE A 21 -0.16 7.91 -1.02
N ASN A 22 0.93 7.82 -0.28
CA ASN A 22 1.76 8.94 0.12
C ASN A 22 2.93 9.19 -0.85
N GLY A 23 3.25 10.46 -1.08
CA GLY A 23 4.37 10.91 -1.90
C GLY A 23 4.00 11.16 -3.36
N TYR A 24 2.70 11.24 -3.65
CA TYR A 24 2.19 11.58 -4.98
C TYR A 24 2.27 13.09 -5.21
N SER A 25 1.87 13.90 -4.22
CA SER A 25 1.92 15.38 -4.26
C SER A 25 3.33 15.92 -4.53
N ASP A 26 4.33 15.28 -3.94
CA ASP A 26 5.71 15.73 -3.90
C ASP A 26 6.57 15.09 -5.01
N ASN A 27 5.95 14.29 -5.88
CA ASN A 27 6.62 13.47 -6.89
C ASN A 27 7.81 12.66 -6.34
N ARG A 28 7.72 12.17 -5.08
CA ARG A 28 8.82 11.44 -4.42
C ARG A 28 9.15 10.17 -5.19
N ASP A 29 10.41 9.77 -5.25
CA ASP A 29 10.82 8.54 -5.95
C ASP A 29 10.07 7.29 -5.48
N ARG A 30 9.73 7.22 -4.18
CA ARG A 30 8.98 6.11 -3.58
C ARG A 30 7.60 6.56 -3.14
N LYS A 31 6.58 5.88 -3.64
CA LYS A 31 5.19 6.09 -3.24
C LYS A 31 4.82 5.01 -2.23
N TYR A 32 4.45 5.42 -1.02
CA TYR A 32 4.17 4.50 0.07
C TYR A 32 2.66 4.34 0.27
N ILE A 33 2.19 3.10 0.36
CA ILE A 33 0.80 2.85 0.72
C ILE A 33 0.67 2.58 2.22
N LYS A 34 -0.45 3.05 2.79
CA LYS A 34 -0.92 2.70 4.13
C LYS A 34 -2.36 2.21 4.01
N ILE A 35 -2.69 1.11 4.67
CA ILE A 35 -4.01 0.48 4.62
C ILE A 35 -4.53 0.34 6.04
N LEU A 36 -5.77 0.77 6.26
CA LEU A 36 -6.53 0.51 7.47
C LEU A 36 -7.88 -0.07 7.06
N CYS A 37 -8.19 -1.27 7.51
CA CYS A 37 -9.44 -1.95 7.18
C CYS A 37 -9.83 -2.90 8.32
N ASP A 38 -11.13 -3.14 8.46
CA ASP A 38 -11.66 -4.01 9.53
C ASP A 38 -11.43 -5.49 9.25
N ASP A 39 -11.32 -5.88 7.99
CA ASP A 39 -11.14 -7.26 7.56
C ASP A 39 -10.25 -7.38 6.30
N LEU A 40 -9.72 -8.59 6.08
CA LEU A 40 -8.80 -8.88 4.98
C LEU A 40 -9.46 -8.74 3.60
N LYS A 41 -10.78 -8.99 3.50
CA LYS A 41 -11.52 -8.88 2.24
C LYS A 41 -11.63 -7.42 1.80
N THR A 42 -11.80 -6.52 2.75
CA THR A 42 -11.78 -5.08 2.53
C THR A 42 -10.38 -4.63 2.12
N GLY A 43 -9.33 -5.15 2.78
CA GLY A 43 -7.95 -4.92 2.38
C GLY A 43 -7.66 -5.34 0.94
N ASP A 44 -8.13 -6.52 0.53
CA ASP A 44 -8.01 -7.02 -0.86
C ASP A 44 -8.74 -6.12 -1.86
N THR A 45 -9.97 -5.69 -1.52
CA THR A 45 -10.77 -4.79 -2.36
C THR A 45 -10.07 -3.45 -2.58
N LEU A 46 -9.50 -2.87 -1.51
CA LEU A 46 -8.72 -1.63 -1.58
C LEU A 46 -7.42 -1.79 -2.38
N LEU A 47 -6.81 -2.96 -2.38
CA LEU A 47 -5.59 -3.22 -3.15
C LEU A 47 -5.86 -3.41 -4.65
N LYS A 48 -6.98 -4.04 -5.00
CA LYS A 48 -7.41 -4.23 -6.39
C LYS A 48 -7.71 -2.92 -7.10
N SER A 49 -8.19 -1.90 -6.39
CA SER A 49 -8.35 -0.57 -6.99
C SER A 49 -7.04 0.10 -7.42
N LEU A 50 -5.88 -0.48 -7.05
CA LEU A 50 -4.56 0.00 -7.45
C LEU A 50 -3.99 -0.73 -8.67
N GLU A 51 -4.71 -1.70 -9.24
CA GLU A 51 -4.19 -2.59 -10.28
C GLU A 51 -3.73 -1.84 -11.55
N ASP A 52 -4.44 -0.79 -11.93
CA ASP A 52 -4.15 0.03 -13.11
C ASP A 52 -3.09 1.12 -12.88
N LEU A 53 -2.57 1.25 -11.65
CA LEU A 53 -1.57 2.27 -11.34
C LEU A 53 -0.20 1.88 -11.91
N LYS A 54 0.28 2.68 -12.87
CA LYS A 54 1.59 2.52 -13.54
C LYS A 54 2.77 3.08 -12.72
N ILE A 55 2.79 2.86 -11.41
CA ILE A 55 3.83 3.33 -10.50
C ILE A 55 4.31 2.22 -9.55
N ASP A 56 5.55 2.33 -9.07
CA ASP A 56 6.06 1.44 -8.04
C ASP A 56 5.48 1.84 -6.68
N LEU A 57 4.90 0.86 -5.97
CA LEU A 57 4.27 1.05 -4.67
C LEU A 57 5.04 0.30 -3.59
N PHE A 58 5.27 0.97 -2.47
CA PHE A 58 5.99 0.44 -1.32
C PHE A 58 5.08 0.34 -0.11
N ILE A 59 5.24 -0.71 0.70
CA ILE A 59 4.55 -0.82 1.99
C ILE A 59 5.49 -1.36 3.05
N LYS A 60 5.44 -0.76 4.24
CA LYS A 60 6.06 -1.30 5.45
C LYS A 60 4.97 -1.98 6.25
N ILE A 61 5.18 -3.23 6.63
CA ILE A 61 4.20 -3.99 7.39
C ILE A 61 4.89 -4.88 8.42
N LYS A 62 4.29 -5.04 9.60
CA LYS A 62 4.78 -5.98 10.62
C LYS A 62 4.76 -7.40 10.08
N ARG A 63 5.78 -8.19 10.41
CA ARG A 63 5.90 -9.60 9.95
C ARG A 63 4.70 -10.47 10.31
N THR A 64 4.06 -10.18 11.44
CA THR A 64 2.93 -10.94 11.98
C THR A 64 1.58 -10.36 11.55
N ASN A 65 1.54 -9.31 10.73
CA ASN A 65 0.28 -8.72 10.31
C ASN A 65 -0.37 -9.59 9.23
N PRO A 66 -1.64 -9.99 9.37
CA PRO A 66 -2.32 -10.87 8.43
C PRO A 66 -2.52 -10.26 7.04
N LEU A 67 -2.50 -8.92 6.89
CA LEU A 67 -2.54 -8.26 5.58
C LEU A 67 -1.33 -8.59 4.71
N LYS A 68 -0.24 -9.13 5.28
CA LYS A 68 0.94 -9.54 4.52
C LYS A 68 0.58 -10.55 3.42
N GLU A 69 -0.25 -11.54 3.72
CA GLU A 69 -0.66 -12.55 2.74
C GLU A 69 -1.49 -11.93 1.61
N VAL A 70 -2.41 -11.03 1.96
CA VAL A 70 -3.24 -10.29 0.99
C VAL A 70 -2.36 -9.44 0.06
N LEU A 71 -1.34 -8.78 0.60
CA LEU A 71 -0.37 -8.01 -0.19
C LEU A 71 0.40 -8.92 -1.16
N GLU A 72 0.85 -10.09 -0.70
CA GLU A 72 1.55 -11.07 -1.54
C GLU A 72 0.66 -11.55 -2.71
N THR A 73 -0.62 -11.85 -2.44
CA THR A 73 -1.60 -12.20 -3.48
C THR A 73 -1.84 -11.05 -4.48
N ASN A 74 -1.75 -9.80 -4.03
CA ASN A 74 -1.93 -8.60 -4.87
C ASN A 74 -0.64 -8.14 -5.57
N GLY A 75 0.39 -8.99 -5.60
CA GLY A 75 1.62 -8.77 -6.36
C GLY A 75 2.73 -8.02 -5.63
N PHE A 76 2.57 -7.74 -4.33
CA PHE A 76 3.66 -7.20 -3.52
C PHE A 76 4.67 -8.30 -3.19
N LYS A 77 5.95 -8.03 -3.41
CA LYS A 77 7.05 -8.94 -3.11
C LYS A 77 7.88 -8.40 -1.97
N PHE A 78 8.47 -9.30 -1.18
CA PHE A 78 9.45 -8.92 -0.17
C PHE A 78 10.63 -8.17 -0.81
N PHE A 79 11.01 -7.04 -0.22
CA PHE A 79 12.15 -6.23 -0.67
C PHE A 79 13.28 -6.18 0.36
N LYS A 80 12.96 -5.89 1.63
CA LYS A 80 13.98 -5.78 2.69
C LYS A 80 13.42 -5.98 4.09
N ASN A 81 14.24 -6.49 5.00
CA ASN A 81 13.95 -6.53 6.44
C ASN A 81 14.11 -5.15 7.11
N ARG A 82 13.24 -4.83 8.07
CA ARG A 82 13.25 -3.59 8.87
C ARG A 82 12.91 -3.89 10.33
N GLY A 83 13.81 -4.56 11.04
CA GLY A 83 13.56 -4.96 12.43
C GLY A 83 12.36 -5.92 12.55
N LYS A 84 11.28 -5.48 13.21
CA LYS A 84 10.02 -6.24 13.34
C LYS A 84 9.12 -6.13 12.10
N GLU A 85 9.47 -5.27 11.15
CA GLU A 85 8.73 -5.03 9.92
C GLU A 85 9.47 -5.59 8.70
N VAL A 86 8.71 -5.75 7.62
CA VAL A 86 9.22 -6.00 6.28
C VAL A 86 8.79 -4.86 5.37
N LEU A 87 9.69 -4.48 4.48
CA LEU A 87 9.40 -3.61 3.35
C LEU A 87 9.05 -4.51 2.16
N MET A 88 7.89 -4.28 1.58
CA MET A 88 7.42 -4.95 0.37
C MET A 88 7.23 -3.93 -0.75
N ILE A 89 7.32 -4.40 -1.99
CA ILE A 89 7.21 -3.59 -3.21
C ILE A 89 6.29 -4.28 -4.22
N LYS A 90 5.39 -3.51 -4.83
CA LYS A 90 4.70 -3.87 -6.07
C LYS A 90 5.29 -2.99 -7.17
N HIS A 91 5.95 -3.60 -8.13
CA HIS A 91 6.44 -2.88 -9.29
C HIS A 91 5.28 -2.51 -10.21
N LYS A 92 5.42 -1.39 -10.92
CA LYS A 92 4.50 -1.00 -11.98
C LYS A 92 4.33 -2.16 -12.98
N SER A 93 3.11 -2.38 -13.44
CA SER A 93 2.84 -3.30 -14.54
C SER A 93 3.62 -2.83 -15.78
N LYS A 94 4.37 -3.74 -16.42
CA LYS A 94 5.03 -3.45 -17.70
C LYS A 94 3.96 -3.38 -18.79
N GLU A 95 4.07 -2.38 -19.67
CA GLU A 95 3.33 -2.33 -20.93
C GLU A 95 3.68 -3.50 -21.84
#